data_AF-A0A358DSK1-F1
#
_entry.id   AF-A0A358DSK1-F1
#
_cell.length_a   1.000
_cell.length_b   1.000
_cell.length_c   1.000
_cell.angle_alpha   90.00
_cell.angle_beta   90.00
_cell.angle_gamma   90.00
#
_symmetry.space_group_name_H-M   'P 1'
#
loop_
_entity.id
_entity.type
_entity.pdbx_description
1 polymer ?
#
loop_
_entity_poly.entity_id
_entity_poly.type
_entity_poly.pdbx_seq_one_letter_code
_entity_poly.pdbx_strand_id
1 'polypeptide(L)'
;MAETWFSIPPERIAREPLSQRDGARLLHWQADGTLADRHIPSLVDLLHAGDILVVNDVRVVPARVPVERPGGGLGELLFIQPWQGADDLWMAWGRPAKRLVGRFLRSPIGDLRVDTQRTATGGLLVRLASGAPPSLALERAGELPLPPYLQRPEQPL
;
A
#
# COMPACT_ATOMS: atom_id res chain seq x y z
N MET A 1 6.33 26.68 14.34
CA MET A 1 6.90 25.42 13.83
C MET A 1 6.89 24.42 14.98
N ALA A 2 5.94 23.49 14.97
CA ALA A 2 4.68 23.63 15.69
C ALA A 2 4.54 22.38 16.58
N GLU A 3 4.09 22.57 17.83
CA GLU A 3 3.76 21.68 18.99
C GLU A 3 3.92 20.13 18.96
N THR A 4 4.10 19.47 17.81
CA THR A 4 4.22 18.02 17.66
C THR A 4 5.62 17.55 17.23
N TRP A 5 6.61 18.44 17.20
CA TRP A 5 7.99 18.05 16.88
C TRP A 5 8.70 17.46 18.10
N PHE A 6 9.29 16.26 17.94
CA PHE A 6 10.16 15.64 18.93
C PHE A 6 11.29 14.86 18.25
N SER A 7 12.41 14.71 18.95
CA SER A 7 13.57 13.96 18.44
C SER A 7 13.37 12.47 18.70
N ILE A 8 13.47 11.65 17.65
CA ILE A 8 13.47 10.18 17.75
C ILE A 8 14.88 9.69 17.34
N PRO A 9 15.64 9.06 18.24
CA PRO A 9 16.90 8.44 17.89
C PRO A 9 16.67 7.33 16.84
N PRO A 10 17.44 7.27 15.73
CA PRO A 10 17.23 6.29 14.66
C PRO A 10 17.24 4.83 15.14
N GLU A 11 18.03 4.52 16.16
CA GLU A 11 18.13 3.19 16.79
C GLU A 11 16.86 2.78 17.55
N ARG A 12 15.94 3.70 17.83
CA ARG A 12 14.64 3.43 18.45
C ARG A 12 13.54 3.12 17.42
N ILE A 13 13.84 3.22 16.12
CA ILE A 13 12.91 2.89 15.04
C ILE A 13 13.10 1.43 14.66
N ALA A 14 12.12 0.58 15.00
CA ALA A 14 12.14 -0.82 14.62
C ALA A 14 12.12 -0.97 13.09
N ARG A 15 13.10 -1.70 12.54
CA ARG A 15 13.20 -1.97 11.10
C ARG A 15 12.39 -3.19 10.69
N GLU A 16 12.26 -4.14 11.60
CA GLU A 16 11.55 -5.39 11.43
C GLU A 16 10.67 -5.62 12.67
N PRO A 17 9.53 -6.30 12.53
CA PRO A 17 8.75 -6.73 13.68
C PRO A 17 9.55 -7.72 14.53
N LEU A 18 9.18 -7.84 15.80
CA LEU A 18 9.69 -8.93 16.64
C LEU A 18 9.28 -10.29 16.07
N SER A 19 10.15 -11.29 16.23
CA SER A 19 9.86 -12.68 15.84
C SER A 19 8.61 -13.23 16.54
N GLN A 20 8.47 -12.90 17.82
CA GLN A 20 7.25 -13.06 18.59
C GLN A 20 6.49 -11.72 18.65
N ARG A 21 5.41 -11.61 17.87
CA ARG A 21 4.69 -10.34 17.67
C ARG A 21 4.09 -9.75 18.94
N ASP A 22 3.53 -10.59 19.80
CA ASP A 22 2.97 -10.16 21.09
C ASP A 22 4.06 -9.86 22.13
N GLY A 23 5.33 -10.10 21.85
CA GLY A 23 6.45 -9.64 22.70
C GLY A 23 6.67 -8.12 22.69
N ALA A 24 5.91 -7.36 21.89
CA ALA A 24 6.05 -5.92 21.81
C ALA A 24 5.61 -5.21 23.10
N ARG A 25 6.21 -4.04 23.36
CA ARG A 25 5.83 -3.15 24.46
C ARG A 25 4.50 -2.45 24.15
N LEU A 26 3.70 -2.24 25.19
CA LEU A 26 2.45 -1.49 25.18
C LEU A 26 2.61 -0.30 26.12
N LEU A 27 2.54 0.93 25.60
CA LEU A 27 2.45 2.13 26.43
C LEU A 27 0.98 2.38 26.79
N HIS A 28 0.62 2.18 28.05
CA HIS A 28 -0.72 2.46 28.55
C HIS A 28 -0.79 3.89 29.07
N TRP A 29 -1.46 4.76 28.32
CA TRP A 29 -1.75 6.13 28.71
C TRP A 29 -3.18 6.24 29.23
N GLN A 30 -3.32 6.59 30.50
CA GLN A 30 -4.61 6.69 31.18
C GLN A 30 -5.19 8.10 31.10
N ALA A 31 -6.50 8.22 31.28
CA ALA A 31 -7.23 9.49 31.19
C ALA A 31 -6.77 10.53 32.23
N ASP A 32 -6.22 10.08 33.36
CA ASP A 32 -5.63 10.94 34.39
C ASP A 32 -4.22 11.44 34.05
N GLY A 33 -3.69 11.08 32.88
CA GLY A 33 -2.36 11.46 32.42
C GLY A 33 -1.25 10.51 32.86
N THR A 34 -1.54 9.45 33.63
CA THR A 34 -0.53 8.49 34.05
C THR A 34 -0.09 7.59 32.90
N LEU A 35 1.20 7.24 32.90
CA LEU A 35 1.82 6.35 31.92
C LEU A 35 2.29 5.07 32.61
N ALA A 36 2.00 3.93 32.00
CA ALA A 36 2.51 2.64 32.44
C ALA A 36 3.07 1.85 31.25
N ASP A 37 4.28 1.33 31.43
CA ASP A 37 4.88 0.37 30.50
C ASP A 37 4.29 -1.03 30.75
N ARG A 38 3.77 -1.65 29.69
CA ARG A 38 3.21 -3.00 29.67
C ARG A 38 3.73 -3.77 28.44
N HIS A 39 3.20 -4.97 28.19
CA HIS A 39 3.37 -5.72 26.95
C HIS A 39 2.02 -5.98 26.31
N ILE A 40 1.99 -6.26 25.01
CA ILE A 40 0.75 -6.49 24.25
C ILE A 40 -0.20 -7.54 24.89
N PRO A 41 0.25 -8.67 25.48
CA PRO A 41 -0.64 -9.64 26.11
C PRO A 41 -1.44 -9.06 27.27
N SER A 42 -0.90 -8.05 27.96
CA SER A 42 -1.58 -7.36 29.06
C SER A 42 -2.77 -6.51 28.59
N LEU A 43 -2.99 -6.36 27.28
CA LEU A 43 -4.18 -5.67 26.75
C LEU A 43 -5.47 -6.36 27.22
N VAL A 44 -5.46 -7.69 27.36
CA VAL A 44 -6.63 -8.44 27.82
C VAL A 44 -7.07 -7.99 29.21
N ASP A 45 -6.11 -7.63 30.08
CA ASP A 45 -6.39 -7.17 31.45
C ASP A 45 -6.90 -5.71 31.50
N LEU A 46 -6.85 -4.98 30.38
CA LEU A 46 -7.31 -3.59 30.28
C LEU A 46 -8.73 -3.47 29.72
N LEU A 47 -9.27 -4.56 29.17
CA LEU A 47 -10.60 -4.60 28.58
C LEU A 47 -11.62 -5.09 29.60
N HIS A 48 -12.81 -4.52 29.56
CA HIS A 48 -13.93 -4.88 30.41
C HIS A 48 -15.01 -5.61 29.61
N ALA A 49 -15.85 -6.37 30.33
CA ALA A 49 -17.02 -7.00 29.72
C ALA A 49 -17.93 -5.91 29.12
N GLY A 50 -18.23 -6.06 27.82
CA GLY A 50 -19.02 -5.09 27.06
C GLY A 50 -18.20 -4.18 26.13
N ASP A 51 -16.87 -4.18 26.23
CA ASP A 51 -16.00 -3.44 25.32
C ASP A 51 -16.05 -4.03 23.90
N ILE A 52 -15.92 -3.16 22.90
CA ILE A 52 -15.87 -3.54 21.48
C ILE A 52 -14.48 -3.26 20.93
N LEU A 53 -13.78 -4.32 20.53
CA LEU A 53 -12.51 -4.21 19.80
C LEU A 53 -12.79 -4.18 18.30
N VAL A 54 -12.62 -3.01 17.67
CA VAL A 54 -12.72 -2.86 16.22
C VAL A 54 -11.35 -3.14 15.60
N VAL A 55 -11.21 -4.30 14.97
CA VAL A 55 -9.98 -4.70 14.27
C VAL A 55 -10.13 -4.41 12.78
N ASN A 56 -9.13 -3.74 12.22
CA ASN A 56 -9.04 -3.52 10.78
C ASN A 56 -8.42 -4.75 10.10
N ASP A 57 -9.26 -5.68 9.63
CA ASP A 57 -8.84 -6.81 8.81
C ASP A 57 -8.79 -6.38 7.33
N VAL A 58 -7.60 -5.96 6.87
CA VAL A 58 -7.37 -5.55 5.48
C VAL A 58 -6.51 -6.59 4.75
N ARG A 59 -7.04 -7.13 3.67
CA ARG A 59 -6.24 -7.89 2.69
C ARG A 59 -5.58 -6.91 1.73
N VAL A 60 -4.26 -6.85 1.76
CA VAL A 60 -3.50 -6.06 0.78
C VAL A 60 -3.54 -6.82 -0.56
N VAL A 61 -4.26 -6.27 -1.53
CA VAL A 61 -4.18 -6.75 -2.92
C VAL A 61 -2.77 -6.43 -3.44
N PRO A 62 -2.05 -7.38 -4.07
CA PRO A 62 -0.80 -7.10 -4.75
C PRO A 62 -1.05 -6.19 -5.96
N ALA A 63 -1.17 -4.89 -5.71
CA ALA A 63 -1.70 -3.93 -6.66
C ALA A 63 -0.59 -3.13 -7.37
N ARG A 64 0.67 -3.33 -6.98
CA ARG A 64 1.82 -2.69 -7.60
C ARG A 64 2.25 -3.51 -8.81
N VAL A 65 2.40 -2.85 -9.95
CA VAL A 65 2.78 -3.48 -11.22
C VAL A 65 3.92 -2.66 -11.85
N PRO A 66 5.14 -3.22 -11.99
CA PRO A 66 6.18 -2.61 -12.80
C PRO A 66 5.76 -2.66 -14.28
N VAL A 67 6.03 -1.58 -15.00
CA VAL A 67 5.62 -1.44 -16.40
C VAL A 67 6.75 -0.92 -17.27
N GLU A 68 6.78 -1.38 -18.51
CA GLU A 68 7.73 -0.92 -19.52
C GLU A 68 6.98 -0.20 -20.66
N ARG A 69 7.43 1.00 -20.99
CA ARG A 69 6.90 1.81 -22.10
C ARG A 69 7.47 1.34 -23.43
N PRO A 70 6.80 1.66 -24.56
CA PRO A 70 7.37 1.47 -25.88
C PRO A 70 8.68 2.27 -25.97
N GLY A 71 9.78 1.59 -26.32
CA GLY A 71 11.12 2.17 -26.32
C GLY A 71 11.93 1.99 -25.03
N GLY A 72 11.54 1.07 -24.14
CA GLY A 72 12.41 0.60 -23.04
C GLY A 72 12.30 1.36 -21.72
N GLY A 73 11.45 2.39 -21.67
CA GLY A 73 11.37 3.23 -20.49
C GLY A 73 10.55 2.63 -19.35
N LEU A 74 11.15 2.44 -18.17
CA LEU A 74 10.47 1.88 -17.00
C LEU A 74 9.47 2.87 -16.34
N GLY A 75 8.53 2.31 -15.60
CA GLY A 75 7.56 2.98 -14.73
C GLY A 75 6.84 2.00 -13.81
N GLU A 76 5.89 2.49 -13.03
CA GLU A 76 5.08 1.70 -12.11
C GLU A 76 3.62 2.16 -12.15
N LEU A 77 2.70 1.21 -12.03
CA LEU A 77 1.30 1.44 -11.72
C LEU A 77 0.95 0.84 -10.35
N LEU A 78 0.28 1.62 -9.51
CA LEU A 78 -0.37 1.13 -8.30
C LEU A 78 -1.88 1.14 -8.55
N PHE A 79 -2.47 -0.03 -8.79
CA PHE A 79 -3.90 -0.20 -8.96
C PHE A 79 -4.62 0.10 -7.63
N ILE A 80 -5.74 0.82 -7.70
CA ILE A 80 -6.46 1.30 -6.52
C ILE A 80 -7.82 0.65 -6.41
N GLN A 81 -8.61 0.73 -7.48
CA GLN A 81 -9.96 0.18 -7.51
C GLN A 81 -10.48 0.04 -8.94
N PRO A 82 -11.48 -0.82 -9.17
CA PRO A 82 -12.27 -0.81 -10.40
C PRO A 82 -12.89 0.57 -10.67
N TRP A 83 -13.02 0.92 -11.94
CA TRP A 83 -13.71 2.14 -12.35
C TRP A 83 -15.22 1.88 -12.45
N GLN A 84 -16.03 2.76 -11.87
CA GLN A 84 -17.47 2.62 -11.87
C GLN A 84 -18.01 2.67 -13.31
N GLY A 85 -18.82 1.68 -13.69
CA GLY A 85 -19.45 1.59 -15.01
C GLY A 85 -18.65 0.87 -16.10
N ALA A 86 -17.48 0.28 -15.78
CA ALA A 86 -16.74 -0.58 -16.71
C ALA A 86 -15.88 -1.62 -15.97
N ASP A 87 -16.20 -2.90 -16.12
CA ASP A 87 -15.54 -4.00 -15.39
C ASP A 87 -14.09 -4.26 -15.83
N ASP A 88 -13.72 -3.83 -17.04
CA ASP A 88 -12.38 -3.98 -17.60
C ASP A 88 -11.44 -2.80 -17.26
N LEU A 89 -11.98 -1.75 -16.64
CA LEU A 89 -11.27 -0.49 -16.42
C LEU A 89 -10.98 -0.27 -14.94
N TRP A 90 -9.75 0.10 -14.62
CA TRP A 90 -9.31 0.33 -13.25
C TRP A 90 -8.62 1.67 -13.10
N MET A 91 -8.77 2.28 -11.93
CA MET A 91 -8.00 3.46 -11.55
C MET A 91 -6.67 3.02 -10.94
N ALA A 92 -5.57 3.61 -11.43
CA ALA A 92 -4.23 3.39 -10.92
C ALA A 92 -3.45 4.70 -10.74
N TRP A 93 -2.55 4.74 -9.76
CA TRP A 93 -1.53 5.79 -9.66
C TRP A 93 -0.29 5.42 -10.46
N GLY A 94 0.14 6.32 -11.35
CA GLY A 94 1.33 6.11 -12.17
C GLY A 94 2.57 6.82 -11.63
N ARG A 95 3.72 6.14 -11.71
CA ARG A 95 5.03 6.72 -11.40
C ARG A 95 6.01 6.48 -12.56
N PRO A 96 6.36 7.51 -13.36
CA PRO A 96 5.77 8.85 -13.42
C PRO A 96 4.52 8.89 -14.33
N ALA A 97 3.36 9.28 -13.78
CA ALA A 97 2.07 9.25 -14.48
C ALA A 97 2.07 9.96 -15.86
N LYS A 98 2.73 11.11 -15.99
CA LYS A 98 2.81 11.87 -17.25
C LYS A 98 3.45 11.10 -18.41
N ARG A 99 4.33 10.11 -18.12
CA ARG A 99 4.99 9.31 -19.15
C ARG A 99 4.19 8.05 -19.52
N LEU A 100 3.15 7.72 -18.75
CA LEU A 100 2.34 6.52 -18.91
C LEU A 100 0.99 6.79 -19.57
N VAL A 101 0.44 7.99 -19.39
CA VAL A 101 -0.86 8.39 -19.95
C VAL A 101 -0.92 8.21 -21.48
N GLY A 102 -2.00 7.63 -21.98
CA GLY A 102 -2.21 7.41 -23.42
C GLY A 102 -1.18 6.48 -24.07
N ARG A 103 -0.66 5.48 -23.34
CA ARG A 103 0.35 4.55 -23.84
C ARG A 103 -0.09 3.10 -23.65
N PHE A 104 0.50 2.25 -24.49
CA PHE A 104 0.56 0.81 -24.29
C PHE A 104 1.76 0.47 -23.42
N LEU A 105 1.59 -0.41 -22.45
CA LEU A 105 2.65 -0.79 -21.52
C LEU A 105 2.77 -2.31 -21.45
N ARG A 106 3.99 -2.83 -21.42
CA ARG A 106 4.24 -4.24 -21.08
C ARG A 106 4.31 -4.39 -19.57
N SER A 107 3.76 -5.47 -19.03
CA SER A 107 3.82 -5.75 -17.59
C SER A 107 3.72 -7.24 -17.28
N PRO A 108 4.11 -7.69 -16.07
CA PRO A 108 3.95 -9.07 -15.63
C PRO A 108 2.49 -9.57 -15.58
N ILE A 109 1.53 -8.65 -15.49
CA ILE A 109 0.10 -8.98 -15.46
C ILE A 109 -0.53 -9.00 -16.87
N GLY A 110 0.27 -8.76 -17.91
CA GLY A 110 -0.14 -8.66 -19.31
C GLY A 110 0.06 -7.26 -19.90
N ASP A 111 -0.22 -7.12 -21.20
CA ASP A 111 -0.15 -5.82 -21.86
C ASP A 111 -1.29 -4.92 -21.40
N LEU A 112 -0.97 -3.67 -21.08
CA LEU A 112 -1.89 -2.68 -20.54
C LEU A 112 -2.11 -1.54 -21.54
N ARG A 113 -3.33 -1.02 -21.57
CA ARG A 113 -3.69 0.22 -22.25
C ARG A 113 -4.05 1.26 -21.21
N VAL A 114 -3.38 2.41 -21.27
CA VAL A 114 -3.67 3.56 -20.42
C VAL A 114 -4.43 4.61 -21.23
N ASP A 115 -5.56 5.07 -20.71
CA ASP A 115 -6.35 6.11 -21.37
C ASP A 115 -5.57 7.44 -21.45
N THR A 116 -5.94 8.28 -22.42
CA THR A 116 -5.30 9.58 -22.67
C THR A 116 -5.72 10.66 -21.68
N GLN A 117 -6.87 10.49 -21.03
CA GLN A 117 -7.39 11.39 -20.01
C GLN A 117 -7.09 10.84 -18.61
N ARG A 118 -6.84 11.76 -17.68
CA ARG A 118 -6.68 11.44 -16.26
C ARG A 118 -7.99 11.70 -15.53
N THR A 119 -8.21 10.98 -14.45
CA THR A 119 -9.31 11.27 -13.53
C THR A 119 -9.12 12.65 -12.89
N ALA A 120 -10.18 13.21 -12.30
CA ALA A 120 -10.13 14.51 -11.62
C ALA A 120 -9.07 14.57 -10.49
N THR A 121 -8.76 13.43 -9.86
CA THR A 121 -7.72 13.32 -8.83
C THR A 121 -6.31 13.11 -9.43
N GLY A 122 -6.20 12.95 -10.74
CA GLY A 122 -4.95 12.67 -11.44
C GLY A 122 -4.60 11.19 -11.57
N GLY A 123 -5.46 10.27 -11.16
CA GLY A 123 -5.32 8.84 -11.43
C GLY A 123 -5.36 8.53 -12.94
N LEU A 124 -4.73 7.45 -13.34
CA LEU A 124 -4.77 6.89 -14.70
C LEU A 124 -5.88 5.84 -14.78
N LEU A 125 -6.61 5.81 -15.90
CA LEU A 125 -7.52 4.71 -16.22
C LEU A 125 -6.78 3.69 -17.05
N VAL A 126 -6.78 2.44 -16.60
CA VAL A 126 -5.96 1.36 -17.15
C VAL A 126 -6.81 0.13 -17.35
N ARG A 127 -6.64 -0.52 -18.50
CA ARG A 127 -7.26 -1.82 -18.83
C ARG A 127 -6.22 -2.79 -19.35
N LEU A 128 -6.50 -4.08 -19.22
CA LEU A 128 -5.73 -5.11 -19.92
C LEU A 128 -6.08 -5.08 -21.41
N ALA A 129 -5.09 -5.23 -22.29
CA ALA A 129 -5.29 -5.30 -23.72
C ALA A 129 -6.13 -6.53 -24.14
N SER A 130 -6.16 -7.57 -23.31
CA SER A 130 -7.01 -8.75 -23.46
C SER A 130 -8.49 -8.49 -23.15
N GLY A 131 -8.83 -7.37 -22.50
CA GLY A 131 -10.18 -7.06 -22.03
C GLY A 131 -10.59 -7.79 -20.75
N ALA A 132 -9.72 -8.63 -20.17
CA ALA A 132 -9.99 -9.26 -18.89
C ALA A 132 -9.95 -8.24 -17.73
N PRO A 133 -10.70 -8.47 -16.62
CA PRO A 133 -10.60 -7.63 -15.44
C PRO A 133 -9.19 -7.69 -14.82
N PRO A 134 -8.55 -6.53 -14.55
CA PRO A 134 -7.23 -6.48 -13.91
C PRO A 134 -7.11 -7.24 -12.58
N SER A 135 -8.19 -7.35 -11.79
CA SER A 135 -8.19 -8.05 -10.48
C SER A 135 -7.57 -9.45 -10.54
N LEU A 136 -8.01 -10.27 -11.50
CA LEU A 136 -7.56 -11.65 -11.63
C LEU A 136 -6.06 -11.74 -11.96
N ALA A 137 -5.55 -10.78 -12.74
CA ALA A 137 -4.15 -10.75 -13.12
C ALA A 137 -3.27 -10.21 -11.97
N LEU A 138 -3.77 -9.24 -11.20
CA LEU A 138 -3.11 -8.68 -10.01
C LEU A 138 -2.92 -9.73 -8.92
N GLU A 139 -3.93 -10.57 -8.66
CA GLU A 139 -3.82 -11.66 -7.69
C GLU A 139 -2.69 -12.65 -8.03
N ARG A 140 -2.40 -12.84 -9.31
CA ARG A 140 -1.41 -13.83 -9.78
C ARG A 140 0.00 -13.28 -9.89
N ALA A 141 0.15 -12.02 -10.27
CA ALA A 141 1.45 -11.46 -10.69
C ALA A 141 1.70 -10.01 -10.25
N GLY A 142 0.81 -9.43 -9.44
CA GLY A 142 1.06 -8.14 -8.83
C GLY A 142 1.98 -8.25 -7.60
N GLU A 143 2.54 -7.11 -7.18
CA GLU A 143 3.42 -7.02 -6.03
C GLU A 143 2.76 -6.27 -4.87
N LEU A 144 3.17 -6.60 -3.64
CA LEU A 144 2.77 -5.84 -2.46
C LEU A 144 3.39 -4.43 -2.52
N PRO A 145 2.58 -3.36 -2.37
CA PRO A 145 3.12 -2.03 -2.20
C PRO A 145 3.85 -1.95 -0.86
N LEU A 146 5.15 -1.65 -0.89
CA LEU A 146 5.88 -1.32 0.33
C LEU A 146 5.65 0.15 0.68
N PRO A 147 5.38 0.48 1.96
CA PRO A 147 5.43 1.85 2.43
C PRO A 147 6.79 2.50 2.11
N PRO A 148 6.81 3.80 1.76
CA PRO A 148 8.02 4.47 1.29
C PRO A 148 9.15 4.55 2.33
N TYR A 149 8.81 4.39 3.61
CA TYR A 149 9.77 4.42 4.73
C TYR A 149 10.44 3.06 4.98
N LEU A 150 9.92 1.96 4.42
CA LEU A 150 10.60 0.67 4.44
C LEU A 150 11.54 0.62 3.23
N GLN A 151 12.82 0.88 3.45
CA GLN A 151 13.85 0.71 2.42
C GLN A 151 13.81 -0.73 1.90
N ARG A 152 13.62 -0.89 0.60
CA ARG A 152 13.58 -2.21 -0.03
C ARG A 152 15.03 -2.71 -0.18
N PRO A 153 15.34 -3.98 0.14
CA PRO A 153 16.61 -4.55 -0.33
C PRO A 153 16.64 -4.45 -1.86
N GLU A 154 17.74 -3.95 -2.41
CA GLU A 154 17.96 -3.90 -3.86
C GLU A 154 17.92 -5.34 -4.39
N GLN A 155 16.77 -5.78 -4.88
CA GLN A 155 16.72 -6.95 -5.74
C GLN A 155 17.16 -6.49 -7.13
N PRO A 156 18.18 -7.13 -7.73
CA PRO A 156 18.54 -6.82 -9.09
C PRO A 156 17.32 -7.05 -9.98
N LEU A 157 17.01 -6.05 -10.81
CA LEU A 157 16.10 -6.18 -11.95
C LEU A 157 16.70 -7.11 -12.99
#